data_AF-A0A7C9RCE4-F1
#
_entry.id   AF-A0A7C9RCE4-F1
#
_cell.length_a   1.000
_cell.length_b   1.000
_cell.length_c   1.000
_cell.angle_alpha   90.00
_cell.angle_beta   90.00
_cell.angle_gamma   90.00
#
_symmetry.space_group_name_H-M   'P 1'
#
loop_
_entity.id
_entity.type
_entity.pdbx_description
1 polymer ?
#
loop_
_entity_poly.entity_id
_entity_poly.type
_entity_poly.pdbx_seq_one_letter_code
_entity_poly.pdbx_strand_id
1 'polypeptide(L)'
;VYAEKCALCHGADGQGQNATDGSVVFPPLWGAKSFNWGAGMSSITNAAGFVKANMPFSQGNTLTDEEAWDVASYIDSQERPQDPRFKGSVAETRKQHHDSPMDMYGQTVNGIVLGQNSVPSGPAKN
;
A
#
# COMPACT_ATOMS: atom_id res chain seq x y z
N VAL A 1 1.25 -9.20 13.49
CA VAL A 1 0.41 -9.38 12.28
C VAL A 1 1.20 -9.52 10.98
N TYR A 2 1.76 -8.47 10.37
CA TYR A 2 2.37 -8.58 9.01
C TYR A 2 3.44 -9.66 8.89
N ALA A 3 4.46 -9.61 9.76
CA ALA A 3 5.58 -10.56 9.74
C ALA A 3 5.13 -12.02 9.91
N GLU A 4 4.09 -12.24 10.71
CA GLU A 4 3.62 -13.58 11.08
C GLU A 4 2.63 -14.15 10.08
N LYS A 5 1.79 -13.30 9.48
CA LYS A 5 0.61 -13.73 8.69
C LYS A 5 0.66 -13.34 7.21
N CYS A 6 1.54 -12.42 6.82
CA CYS A 6 1.56 -11.85 5.46
C CYS A 6 2.91 -12.01 4.75
N ALA A 7 4.01 -11.83 5.48
CA ALA A 7 5.35 -11.76 4.90
C ALA A 7 5.80 -13.05 4.19
N LEU A 8 5.26 -14.21 4.55
CA LEU A 8 5.55 -15.48 3.87
C LEU A 8 5.23 -15.42 2.37
N CYS A 9 4.12 -14.77 1.99
CA CYS A 9 3.69 -14.64 0.61
C CYS A 9 4.15 -13.31 0.00
N HIS A 10 3.98 -12.21 0.73
CA HIS A 10 4.25 -10.87 0.20
C HIS A 10 5.70 -10.39 0.38
N GLY A 11 6.55 -11.19 1.03
CA GLY A 11 7.93 -10.85 1.34
C GLY A 11 8.06 -10.00 2.60
N ALA A 12 9.23 -10.00 3.23
CA ALA A 12 9.49 -9.20 4.44
C ALA A 12 9.37 -7.69 4.16
N ASP A 13 9.73 -7.27 2.95
CA ASP A 13 9.70 -5.88 2.48
C ASP A 13 8.53 -5.63 1.52
N GLY A 14 7.48 -6.46 1.55
CA GLY A 14 6.27 -6.28 0.76
C GLY A 14 6.47 -6.30 -0.76
N GLN A 15 7.60 -6.82 -1.23
CA GLN A 15 7.99 -6.83 -2.64
C GLN A 15 7.24 -7.86 -3.51
N GLY A 16 6.43 -8.72 -2.88
CA GLY A 16 5.72 -9.81 -3.55
C GLY A 16 6.66 -10.92 -4.03
N GLN A 17 6.12 -11.81 -4.86
CA GLN A 17 6.86 -12.89 -5.50
C GLN A 17 6.38 -13.05 -6.94
N ASN A 18 7.34 -13.29 -7.84
CA ASN A 18 7.09 -13.57 -9.24
C ASN A 18 7.51 -15.01 -9.56
N ALA A 19 6.82 -15.63 -10.52
CA ALA A 19 7.26 -16.88 -11.12
C ALA A 19 8.45 -16.65 -12.05
N THR A 20 9.09 -17.73 -12.50
CA THR A 20 10.26 -17.69 -13.40
C THR A 20 9.97 -17.05 -14.76
N ASP A 21 8.70 -17.08 -15.20
CA ASP A 21 8.24 -16.43 -16.43
C ASP A 21 7.94 -14.93 -16.24
N GLY A 22 8.14 -14.40 -15.03
CA GLY A 22 7.90 -13.00 -14.69
C GLY A 22 6.46 -12.69 -14.29
N SER A 23 5.54 -13.66 -14.31
CA SER A 23 4.17 -13.45 -13.83
C SER A 23 4.13 -13.23 -12.31
N VAL A 24 3.20 -12.39 -11.84
CA VAL A 24 3.03 -12.07 -10.42
C VAL A 24 2.27 -13.21 -9.74
N VAL A 25 2.90 -13.88 -8.77
CA VAL A 25 2.27 -14.94 -7.96
C VAL A 25 1.67 -14.35 -6.69
N PHE A 26 2.45 -13.54 -5.99
CA PHE A 26 1.98 -12.75 -4.85
C PHE A 26 2.29 -11.28 -5.12
N PRO A 27 1.28 -10.39 -5.11
CA PRO A 27 1.50 -9.02 -5.51
C PRO A 27 2.36 -8.26 -4.49
N PRO A 28 3.19 -7.30 -4.94
CA PRO A 28 3.82 -6.34 -4.04
C PRO A 28 2.76 -5.46 -3.38
N LEU A 29 2.90 -5.22 -2.08
CA LEU A 29 1.95 -4.42 -1.28
C LEU A 29 2.36 -2.96 -1.15
N TRP A 30 3.64 -2.67 -1.37
CA TRP A 30 4.21 -1.33 -1.45
C TRP A 30 5.49 -1.34 -2.31
N GLY A 31 6.20 -0.21 -2.36
CA GLY A 31 7.36 -0.01 -3.21
C GLY A 31 6.99 0.22 -4.67
N ALA A 32 8.00 0.48 -5.50
CA ALA A 32 7.85 0.98 -6.88
C ALA A 32 7.02 0.09 -7.83
N LYS A 33 6.79 -1.18 -7.48
CA LYS A 33 6.03 -2.15 -8.30
C LYS A 33 4.60 -2.39 -7.81
N SER A 34 4.19 -1.75 -6.72
CA SER A 34 2.83 -1.87 -6.18
C SER A 34 1.87 -0.86 -6.81
N PHE A 35 0.62 -0.86 -6.32
CA PHE A 35 -0.36 0.15 -6.67
C PHE A 35 0.09 1.54 -6.22
N ASN A 36 -0.34 2.56 -6.95
CA ASN A 36 0.02 3.95 -6.69
C ASN A 36 -0.84 4.59 -5.58
N TRP A 37 -0.46 5.78 -5.12
CA TRP A 37 -1.18 6.54 -4.08
C TRP A 37 -2.62 6.90 -4.47
N GLY A 38 -2.95 6.98 -5.75
CA GLY A 38 -4.31 7.28 -6.22
C GLY A 38 -5.24 6.06 -6.34
N ALA A 39 -4.75 4.85 -6.06
CA ALA A 39 -5.55 3.64 -6.09
C ALA A 39 -6.42 3.52 -4.83
N GLY A 40 -7.65 3.00 -4.95
CA GLY A 40 -8.54 2.85 -3.78
C GLY A 40 -7.98 1.98 -2.65
N MET A 41 -6.98 1.13 -2.93
CA MET A 41 -6.30 0.29 -1.95
C MET A 41 -5.29 1.04 -1.08
N SER A 42 -4.95 2.30 -1.40
CA SER A 42 -4.12 3.17 -0.53
C SER A 42 -4.91 3.80 0.62
N SER A 43 -6.23 3.52 0.71
CA SER A 43 -7.05 3.88 1.85
C SER A 43 -7.06 2.76 2.87
N ILE A 44 -6.72 3.09 4.12
CA ILE A 44 -6.65 2.14 5.23
C ILE A 44 -8.01 1.44 5.40
N THR A 45 -9.12 2.16 5.26
CA THR A 45 -10.47 1.57 5.39
C THR A 45 -10.73 0.49 4.36
N ASN A 46 -10.39 0.76 3.09
CA ASN A 46 -10.60 -0.19 2.01
C ASN A 46 -9.65 -1.39 2.16
N ALA A 47 -8.39 -1.14 2.50
CA ALA A 47 -7.39 -2.16 2.74
C ALA A 47 -7.78 -3.06 3.92
N ALA A 48 -8.20 -2.50 5.05
CA ALA A 48 -8.65 -3.26 6.22
C ALA A 48 -9.86 -4.14 5.88
N GLY A 49 -10.86 -3.59 5.19
CA GLY A 49 -12.03 -4.36 4.74
C GLY A 49 -11.66 -5.50 3.80
N PHE A 50 -10.78 -5.25 2.82
CA PHE A 50 -10.31 -6.27 1.90
C PHE A 50 -9.50 -7.36 2.62
N VAL A 51 -8.56 -6.96 3.48
CA VAL A 51 -7.70 -7.87 4.25
C VAL A 51 -8.54 -8.72 5.19
N LYS A 52 -9.47 -8.13 5.95
CA LYS A 52 -10.39 -8.86 6.82
C LYS A 52 -11.15 -9.94 6.05
N ALA A 53 -11.71 -9.60 4.90
CA ALA A 53 -12.58 -10.50 4.15
C ALA A 53 -11.82 -11.58 3.37
N ASN A 54 -10.60 -11.30 2.91
CA ASN A 54 -9.93 -12.13 1.89
C ASN A 54 -8.53 -12.62 2.28
N MET A 55 -7.94 -12.10 3.36
CA MET A 55 -6.58 -12.42 3.76
C MET A 55 -6.50 -13.01 5.18
N PRO A 56 -5.56 -13.95 5.42
CA PRO A 56 -4.67 -14.59 4.46
C PRO A 56 -5.42 -15.37 3.37
N PHE A 57 -4.79 -15.62 2.21
CA PHE A 57 -5.47 -16.25 1.06
C PHE A 57 -6.14 -17.57 1.46
N SER A 58 -7.39 -17.76 1.01
CA SER A 58 -8.28 -18.87 1.40
C SER A 58 -8.62 -18.96 2.90
N GLN A 59 -8.30 -17.93 3.69
CA GLN A 59 -8.52 -17.86 5.14
C GLN A 59 -9.14 -16.51 5.55
N GLY A 60 -10.10 -16.04 4.76
CA GLY A 60 -10.86 -14.82 5.07
C GLY A 60 -11.55 -14.88 6.43
N ASN A 61 -11.71 -13.72 7.07
CA ASN A 61 -12.31 -13.50 8.39
C ASN A 61 -11.57 -14.16 9.57
N THR A 62 -10.33 -14.62 9.37
CA THR A 62 -9.51 -15.20 10.46
C THR A 62 -8.75 -14.15 11.27
N LEU A 63 -8.47 -12.98 10.70
CA LEU A 63 -7.94 -11.84 11.45
C LEU A 63 -9.03 -11.22 12.32
N THR A 64 -8.66 -10.70 13.49
CA THR A 64 -9.55 -9.78 14.22
C THR A 64 -9.70 -8.47 13.44
N ASP A 65 -10.71 -7.67 13.80
CA ASP A 65 -10.89 -6.37 13.15
C ASP A 65 -9.68 -5.46 13.44
N GLU A 66 -9.17 -5.47 14.68
CA GLU A 66 -7.96 -4.75 15.08
C GLU A 66 -6.74 -5.20 14.26
N GLU A 67 -6.52 -6.51 14.11
CA GLU A 67 -5.40 -7.01 13.30
C GLU A 67 -5.49 -6.57 11.83
N ALA A 68 -6.71 -6.53 11.27
CA ALA A 68 -6.94 -6.09 9.90
C ALA A 68 -6.68 -4.59 9.73
N TRP A 69 -7.07 -3.77 10.70
CA TRP A 69 -6.77 -2.34 10.73
C TRP A 69 -5.26 -2.08 10.89
N ASP A 70 -4.62 -2.75 11.85
CA ASP A 70 -3.19 -2.60 12.12
C ASP A 70 -2.33 -2.94 10.90
N VAL A 71 -2.63 -4.07 10.24
CA VAL A 71 -1.86 -4.48 9.06
C VAL A 71 -2.13 -3.58 7.86
N ALA A 72 -3.37 -3.08 7.69
CA ALA A 72 -3.69 -2.11 6.65
C ALA A 72 -2.94 -0.79 6.86
N SER A 73 -2.96 -0.25 8.08
CA SER A 73 -2.20 0.96 8.43
C SER A 73 -0.70 0.75 8.24
N TYR A 74 -0.17 -0.42 8.60
CA TYR A 74 1.24 -0.75 8.36
C TYR A 74 1.58 -0.76 6.86
N ILE A 75 0.75 -1.40 6.03
CA ILE A 75 0.93 -1.43 4.56
C ILE A 75 0.87 -0.01 3.98
N ASP A 76 -0.11 0.80 4.39
CA ASP A 76 -0.29 2.16 3.86
C ASP A 76 0.72 3.17 4.42
N SER A 77 1.49 2.80 5.45
CA SER A 77 2.61 3.63 5.95
C SER A 77 3.89 3.53 5.11
N GLN A 78 3.86 2.75 4.02
CA GLN A 78 5.00 2.49 3.14
C GLN A 78 4.92 3.31 1.85
N GLU A 79 6.08 3.74 1.33
CA GLU A 79 6.15 4.43 0.05
C GLU A 79 5.76 3.54 -1.13
N ARG A 80 5.14 4.14 -2.14
CA ARG A 80 4.62 3.49 -3.36
C ARG A 80 4.63 4.50 -4.50
N PRO A 81 4.27 4.13 -5.75
CA PRO A 81 4.24 5.10 -6.84
C PRO A 81 3.29 6.27 -6.57
N GLN A 82 3.68 7.44 -7.07
CA GLN A 82 3.04 8.73 -6.85
C GLN A 82 1.57 8.72 -7.32
N ASP A 83 0.74 9.57 -6.77
CA ASP A 83 -0.61 9.77 -7.30
C ASP A 83 -0.52 10.28 -8.76
N PRO A 84 -1.23 9.68 -9.74
CA PRO A 84 -1.27 10.17 -11.12
C PRO A 84 -1.69 11.64 -11.27
N ARG A 85 -2.38 12.19 -10.26
CA ARG A 85 -2.89 13.56 -10.18
C ARG A 85 -1.90 14.52 -9.50
N PHE A 86 -0.72 14.04 -9.10
CA PHE A 86 0.34 14.86 -8.51
C PHE A 86 0.83 15.95 -9.49
N LYS A 87 0.89 17.19 -9.00
CA LYS A 87 1.31 18.37 -9.80
C LYS A 87 2.54 19.07 -9.24
N GLY A 88 3.33 18.38 -8.41
CA GLY A 88 4.58 18.92 -7.85
C GLY A 88 4.52 19.30 -6.37
N SER A 89 3.35 19.22 -5.72
CA SER A 89 3.20 19.52 -4.29
C SER A 89 2.39 18.45 -3.57
N VAL A 90 3.05 17.75 -2.63
CA VAL A 90 2.41 16.71 -1.81
C VAL A 90 1.30 17.31 -0.94
N ALA A 91 1.54 18.50 -0.38
CA ALA A 91 0.55 19.19 0.45
C ALA A 91 -0.72 19.55 -0.35
N GLU A 92 -0.57 20.03 -1.57
CA GLU A 92 -1.72 20.36 -2.44
C GLU A 92 -2.46 19.10 -2.90
N THR A 93 -1.72 18.06 -3.29
CA THR A 93 -2.31 16.77 -3.68
C THR A 93 -3.06 16.14 -2.50
N ARG A 94 -2.51 16.18 -1.28
CA ARG A 94 -3.21 15.71 -0.08
C ARG A 94 -4.53 16.45 0.12
N LYS A 95 -4.49 17.79 0.12
CA LYS A 95 -5.69 18.62 0.30
C LYS A 95 -6.78 18.34 -0.74
N GLN A 96 -6.39 18.01 -1.98
CA GLN A 96 -7.34 17.82 -3.07
C GLN A 96 -7.89 16.38 -3.16
N HIS A 97 -7.08 15.38 -2.78
CA HIS A 97 -7.36 13.98 -3.12
C HIS A 97 -7.22 12.99 -1.96
N HIS A 98 -6.61 13.38 -0.85
CA HIS A 98 -6.31 12.54 0.30
C HIS A 98 -6.69 13.21 1.63
N ASP A 99 -7.73 14.05 1.63
CA ASP A 99 -8.19 14.77 2.82
C ASP A 99 -9.04 13.86 3.72
N SER A 100 -8.39 12.80 4.22
CA SER A 100 -8.98 11.79 5.09
C SER A 100 -7.98 11.40 6.18
N PRO A 101 -8.45 11.11 7.40
CA PRO A 101 -7.61 10.49 8.43
C PRO A 101 -7.22 9.04 8.07
N MET A 102 -7.94 8.42 7.13
CA MET A 102 -7.71 7.03 6.70
C MET A 102 -6.84 6.94 5.43
N ASP A 103 -6.09 8.00 5.15
CA ASP A 103 -5.15 8.09 4.03
C ASP A 103 -3.82 8.68 4.52
N MET A 104 -2.76 7.92 4.30
CA MET A 104 -1.41 8.24 4.78
C MET A 104 -0.64 9.16 3.85
N TYR A 105 -1.14 9.47 2.65
CA TYR A 105 -0.45 10.33 1.70
C TYR A 105 -0.18 11.73 2.28
N GLY A 106 1.07 12.17 2.31
CA GLY A 106 1.47 13.45 2.90
C GLY A 106 1.58 13.46 4.42
N GLN A 107 1.36 12.32 5.09
CA GLN A 107 1.70 12.16 6.52
C GLN A 107 3.20 11.91 6.69
N THR A 108 3.73 12.25 7.87
CA THR A 108 5.12 11.95 8.21
C THR A 108 5.22 10.61 8.93
N VAL A 109 5.96 9.67 8.36
CA VAL A 109 6.27 8.36 8.96
C VAL A 109 7.79 8.21 9.01
N ASN A 110 8.35 7.93 10.19
CA ASN A 110 9.80 7.78 10.40
C ASN A 110 10.63 8.97 9.84
N GLY A 111 10.09 10.19 9.93
CA GLY A 111 10.73 11.41 9.44
C GLY A 111 10.62 11.65 7.93
N ILE A 112 9.89 10.80 7.19
CA ILE A 112 9.66 10.94 5.75
C ILE A 112 8.21 11.34 5.52
N VAL A 113 7.97 12.37 4.71
CA VAL A 113 6.63 12.72 4.22
C VAL A 113 6.27 11.74 3.10
N LEU A 114 5.26 10.91 3.32
CA LEU A 114 4.80 9.94 2.33
C LEU A 114 4.28 10.66 1.07
N GLY A 115 4.67 10.17 -0.11
CA GLY A 115 4.40 10.88 -1.36
C GLY A 115 5.54 11.78 -1.81
N GLN A 116 6.50 12.12 -0.94
CA GLN A 116 7.60 13.02 -1.30
C GLN A 116 8.66 12.34 -2.18
N ASN A 117 8.94 11.06 -1.93
CA ASN A 117 9.97 10.29 -2.62
C ASN A 117 9.39 9.21 -3.54
N SER A 118 8.08 9.27 -3.81
CA SER A 118 7.39 8.33 -4.68
C SER A 118 7.86 8.45 -6.13
N VAL A 119 8.13 7.30 -6.76
CA VAL A 119 8.38 7.23 -8.21
C VAL A 119 7.11 7.63 -8.99
N PRO A 120 7.19 8.12 -10.24
CA PRO A 120 6.00 8.44 -11.03
C PRO A 120 5.01 7.26 -11.16
N SER A 121 3.71 7.55 -11.21
CA SER A 121 2.71 6.52 -11.53
C SER A 121 2.83 6.05 -12.98
N GLY A 122 2.73 4.74 -13.18
CA GLY A 122 2.73 4.08 -14.49
C GLY A 122 4.02 3.30 -14.75
N PRO A 123 4.10 2.55 -15.85
CA PRO A 123 5.34 1.91 -16.24
C PRO A 123 6.43 2.99 -16.38
N ALA A 124 7.65 2.67 -15.92
CA ALA A 124 8.81 3.50 -16.20
C ALA A 124 8.81 3.80 -17.70
N LYS A 125 8.87 5.08 -18.08
CA LYS A 125 9.07 5.46 -19.48
C LYS A 125 10.46 4.95 -19.84
N ASN A 126 10.51 3.82 -20.53
CA ASN A 126 11.71 3.36 -21.22
C ASN A 126 12.09 4.34 -22.32
#